data_AF-X1VYW2-F1
#
_entry.id   AF-X1VYW2-F1
#
_cell.length_a   1.000
_cell.length_b   1.000
_cell.length_c   1.000
_cell.angle_alpha   90.00
_cell.angle_beta   90.00
_cell.angle_gamma   90.00
#
_symmetry.space_group_name_H-M   'P 1'
#
loop_
_entity.id
_entity.type
_entity.pdbx_description
1 polymer ?
#
loop_
_entity_poly.entity_id
_entity_poly.type
_entity_poly.pdbx_seq_one_letter_code
_entity_poly.pdbx_strand_id
1 'polypeptide(L)' 'NSLPARVYVVETMGSYNIIDVKLGDETIKVRTAPSIVPDIGETVSISFDPGGINIFDEETGNSVA' A
#
# COMPACT_ATOMS: atom_id res chain seq x y z
N ASN A 1 5.91 4.50 12.58
CA ASN A 1 4.50 4.06 12.71
C ASN A 1 4.19 3.11 11.57
N SER A 2 3.76 1.88 11.89
CA SER A 2 3.35 0.88 10.91
C SER A 2 1.99 0.30 11.29
N LEU A 3 1.26 -0.17 10.28
CA LEU A 3 -0.05 -0.81 10.41
C LEU A 3 0.02 -2.23 9.85
N PRO A 4 -0.60 -3.22 10.50
CA PRO A 4 -0.69 -4.57 9.95
C PRO A 4 -1.66 -4.61 8.77
N ALA A 5 -1.29 -5.30 7.70
CA ALA A 5 -2.12 -5.50 6.51
C ALA A 5 -1.92 -6.91 5.95
N ARG A 6 -2.96 -7.49 5.34
CA ARG A 6 -2.91 -8.85 4.79
C ARG A 6 -2.59 -8.82 3.30
N VAL A 7 -1.58 -9.57 2.86
CA VAL A 7 -1.21 -9.67 1.45
C VAL A 7 -2.32 -10.36 0.66
N TYR A 8 -2.75 -9.75 -0.44
CA TYR A 8 -3.81 -10.24 -1.31
C TYR A 8 -3.26 -10.66 -2.68
N VAL A 9 -2.40 -9.84 -3.29
CA VAL A 9 -1.76 -10.12 -4.60
C VAL A 9 -0.31 -9.65 -4.57
N VAL A 10 0.57 -10.38 -5.25
CA VAL A 10 1.97 -10.01 -5.49
C VAL A 10 2.27 -10.09 -6.97
N GLU A 11 2.63 -8.96 -7.60
CA GLU A 11 2.98 -8.85 -9.01
C GLU A 11 4.46 -8.44 -9.15
N THR A 12 5.30 -9.32 -9.70
CA THR A 12 6.73 -9.07 -9.88
C THR A 12 7.01 -8.40 -11.23
N MET A 13 7.60 -7.20 -11.21
CA MET A 13 7.85 -6.38 -12.41
C MET A 13 9.35 -6.31 -12.80
N GLY A 14 10.17 -7.20 -12.23
CA GLY A 14 11.62 -7.24 -12.45
C GLY A 14 12.39 -6.24 -11.59
N SER A 15 12.17 -4.93 -11.79
CA SER A 15 12.89 -3.88 -11.02
C SER A 15 12.18 -3.44 -9.73
N TYR A 16 10.92 -3.83 -9.55
CA TYR A 16 10.10 -3.59 -8.36
C TYR A 16 8.96 -4.60 -8.33
N ASN A 17 8.23 -4.66 -7.21
CA ASN A 17 6.98 -5.42 -7.12
C ASN A 17 5.82 -4.45 -6.85
N ILE A 18 4.63 -4.84 -7.29
CA ILE A 18 3.36 -4.23 -6.86
C ILE A 18 2.65 -5.26 -5.98
N ILE A 19 2.31 -4.86 -4.76
CA ILE A 19 1.69 -5.73 -3.77
C ILE A 19 0.38 -5.08 -3.35
N ASP A 20 -0.72 -5.80 -3.56
CA ASP A 20 -2.01 -5.39 -3.01
C ASP A 20 -2.16 -5.98 -1.62
N VAL A 21 -2.41 -5.11 -0.64
CA VAL A 21 -2.66 -5.50 0.76
C VAL A 21 -4.03 -5.04 1.20
N LYS A 22 -4.64 -5.79 2.12
CA LYS A 22 -5.89 -5.44 2.80
C LYS A 22 -5.59 -4.79 4.14
N LEU A 23 -6.03 -3.55 4.31
CA LEU A 23 -5.99 -2.81 5.58
C LEU A 23 -7.43 -2.51 5.99
N GLY A 24 -7.98 -3.32 6.92
CA GLY A 24 -9.42 -3.33 7.15
C GLY A 24 -10.15 -3.78 5.88
N ASP A 25 -11.16 -3.01 5.46
CA ASP A 25 -11.94 -3.28 4.25
C ASP A 25 -11.29 -2.74 2.97
N GLU A 26 -10.31 -1.84 3.11
CA GLU A 26 -9.65 -1.16 2.00
C GLU A 26 -8.55 -2.02 1.37
N THR A 27 -8.41 -1.89 0.04
CA THR A 27 -7.24 -2.41 -0.68
C THR A 27 -6.26 -1.29 -0.95
N ILE A 28 -5.02 -1.47 -0.50
CA ILE A 28 -3.92 -0.54 -0.76
C ILE A 28 -2.92 -1.23 -1.69
N LYS A 29 -2.51 -0.51 -2.74
CA LYS A 29 -1.48 -0.95 -3.67
C LYS A 29 -0.14 -0.36 -3.25
N VAL A 30 0.85 -1.22 -3.01
CA VAL A 30 2.17 -0.85 -2.47
C VAL A 30 3.24 -1.22 -3.50
N ARG A 31 4.09 -0.24 -3.85
CA ARG A 31 5.29 -0.51 -4.64
C ARG A 31 6.46 -0.80 -3.71
N THR A 32 7.16 -1.91 -3.94
CA THR A 32 8.29 -2.33 -3.10
C THR A 32 9.55 -2.60 -3.92
N ALA A 33 10.69 -2.73 -3.23
CA ALA A 33 11.90 -3.29 -3.83
C ALA A 33 11.63 -4.71 -4.37
N PRO A 34 12.33 -5.15 -5.43
CA PRO A 34 12.08 -6.45 -6.05
C PRO A 34 12.41 -7.64 -5.13
N SER A 35 13.24 -7.42 -4.10
CA SER A 35 13.57 -8.43 -3.07
C SER A 35 12.47 -8.65 -2.04
N ILE A 36 11.42 -7.81 -2.00
CA ILE A 36 10.30 -7.95 -1.07
C ILE A 36 9.22 -8.79 -1.74
N VAL A 37 9.15 -10.06 -1.37
CA VAL A 37 8.25 -11.05 -1.98
C VAL A 37 7.52 -11.84 -0.87
N PRO A 38 6.58 -11.21 -0.16
CA PRO A 38 5.82 -11.88 0.90
C PRO A 38 4.85 -12.91 0.32
N ASP A 39 4.38 -13.83 1.15
CA ASP A 39 3.41 -14.84 0.73
C ASP A 39 1.99 -14.25 0.67
N ILE A 40 1.18 -14.72 -0.28
CA ILE A 40 -0.24 -14.36 -0.32
C ILE A 40 -0.92 -14.88 0.95
N GLY A 41 -1.66 -14.00 1.63
CA GLY A 41 -2.32 -14.28 2.91
C GLY A 41 -1.44 -14.00 4.14
N GLU A 42 -0.15 -13.70 3.97
CA GLU A 42 0.74 -13.26 5.04
C GLU A 42 0.25 -11.92 5.62
N THR A 43 0.47 -11.70 6.92
CA THR A 43 0.28 -10.39 7.55
C THR A 43 1.61 -9.65 7.58
N VAL A 44 1.68 -8.52 6.90
CA VAL A 44 2.87 -7.67 6.83
C VAL A 44 2.62 -6.34 7.55
N SER A 45 3.69 -5.65 7.94
CA SER A 45 3.61 -4.27 8.41
C SER A 45 3.83 -3.31 7.25
N ILE A 46 2.89 -2.39 7.03
CA ILE A 46 3.02 -1.29 6.06
C ILE A 46 3.15 0.04 6.80
N SER A 47 3.80 1.01 6.16
CA SER A 47 3.89 2.38 6.65
C SER A 47 3.70 3.36 5.51
N PHE A 48 3.11 4.51 5.80
CA PHE A 48 2.96 5.60 4.85
C PHE A 48 4.11 6.59 5.03
N ASP A 49 4.63 7.11 3.92
CA ASP A 49 5.50 8.28 3.93
C ASP A 49 4.64 9.53 4.12
N PRO A 50 4.73 10.25 5.25
CA PRO A 50 3.93 11.44 5.49
C PRO A 50 4.13 12.53 4.43
N GLY A 51 5.32 12.59 3.80
CA GLY A 51 5.60 13.57 2.74
C GLY A 51 4.94 13.26 1.40
N GLY A 52 4.39 12.04 1.24
CA GLY A 52 3.69 11.61 0.03
C GLY A 52 2.16 11.53 0.17
N ILE A 53 1.61 11.94 1.31
CA ILE A 53 0.16 11.95 1.54
C ILE A 53 -0.45 13.18 0.87
N ASN A 54 -1.56 12.98 0.16
CA ASN A 54 -2.41 14.05 -0.35
C ASN A 54 -3.81 13.86 0.24
N ILE A 55 -4.44 14.96 0.67
CA ILE A 55 -5.80 14.97 1.22
C ILE A 55 -6.68 15.74 0.25
N PHE A 56 -7.88 15.22 0.02
CA PHE A 56 -8.87 15.80 -0.88
C PHE A 56 -10.17 16.04 -0.13
N ASP A 57 -10.83 17.15 -0.44
CA ASP A 57 -12.18 17.46 0.04
C ASP A 57 -13.20 16.49 -0.59
N GLU A 58 -14.07 15.91 0.24
CA GLU A 58 -15.00 14.85 -0.19
C GLU A 58 -16.08 15.35 -1.16
N GLU A 59 -16.58 16.58 -0.97
CA GLU A 59 -17.66 17.13 -1.80
C GLU A 59 -17.15 17.64 -3.15
N THR A 60 -15.99 18.30 -3.14
CA THR A 60 -15.47 19.02 -4.32
C THR A 60 -14.33 18.31 -5.03
N GLY A 61 -13.65 17.36 -4.37
CA GLY A 61 -12.47 16.68 -4.88
C GLY A 61 -11.21 17.55 -4.95
N ASN A 62 -11.24 18.77 -4.41
CA ASN A 62 -10.09 19.66 -4.40
C ASN A 62 -9.01 19.16 -3.44
N SER A 63 -7.73 19.32 -3.81
CA SER A 63 -6.62 19.09 -2.90
C SER A 63 -6.62 20.13 -1.78
N VAL A 64 -6.47 19.66 -0.54
CA VAL A 64 -6.44 20.50 0.67
C VAL A 64 -5.13 20.38 1.45
N ALA A 65 -4.39 19.29 1.27
CA ALA A 65 -3.04 19.09 1.79
C ALA A 65 -2.26 18.10 0.94
#